data_AF-A0A2W5RGS4-F1
#
_entry.id   AF-A0A2W5RGS4-F1
#
_cell.length_a   1.000
_cell.length_b   1.000
_cell.length_c   1.000
_cell.angle_alpha   90.00
_cell.angle_beta   90.00
_cell.angle_gamma   90.00
#
_symmetry.space_group_name_H-M   'P 1'
#
loop_
_entity.id
_entity.type
_entity.pdbx_description
1 polymer ?
#
loop_
_entity_poly.entity_id
_entity_poly.type
_entity_poly.pdbx_seq_one_letter_code
_entity_poly.pdbx_strand_id
1 'polypeptide(L)'
;MAGGCSLLPSSGVSGIDPVTTGSIVQPVAYTERTPPAGVAPEDWVAARQALAVALRDKQTAPSVPWSNPARQASGMVTPIGQSRVTQDGTCRDFMVSFIHGGDSEKADWLQGSACRTARGTWQVDEARLLERS
;
A
#
# COMPACT_ATOMS: atom_id res chain seq x y z
N MET A 1 -6.79 -55.65 -28.11
CA MET A 1 -7.89 -54.71 -28.31
C MET A 1 -7.40 -53.64 -29.26
N ALA A 2 -8.19 -53.28 -30.28
CA ALA A 2 -7.89 -52.18 -31.18
C ALA A 2 -8.02 -50.83 -30.47
N GLY A 3 -7.25 -49.83 -30.91
CA GLY A 3 -7.39 -48.44 -30.46
C GLY A 3 -6.23 -47.59 -30.97
N GLY A 4 -6.30 -47.14 -32.22
CA GLY A 4 -5.39 -46.14 -32.76
C GLY A 4 -5.80 -44.72 -32.37
N CYS A 5 -4.86 -43.77 -32.48
CA CYS A 5 -5.16 -42.39 -32.82
C CYS A 5 -3.93 -41.75 -33.48
N SER A 6 -4.24 -40.91 -34.46
CA SER A 6 -3.39 -40.44 -35.54
C SER A 6 -2.44 -39.30 -35.15
N LEU A 7 -1.54 -39.01 -36.08
CA LEU A 7 -0.43 -38.07 -36.00
C LEU A 7 -0.77 -36.68 -36.62
N LEU A 8 -0.24 -35.62 -35.97
CA LEU A 8 0.19 -34.29 -36.47
C LEU A 8 -0.85 -33.16 -36.68
N PRO A 9 -0.42 -31.90 -36.90
CA PRO A 9 0.34 -31.02 -36.00
C PRO A 9 -0.38 -29.65 -35.87
N SER A 10 -0.10 -28.87 -34.82
CA SER A 10 -0.56 -27.47 -34.78
C SER A 10 0.56 -26.57 -34.32
N SER A 11 0.97 -25.76 -35.28
CA SER A 11 2.02 -24.76 -35.26
C SER A 11 1.81 -23.72 -34.17
N GLY A 12 2.92 -23.06 -33.82
CA GLY A 12 3.05 -22.11 -32.72
C GLY A 12 1.96 -21.05 -32.63
N VAL A 13 1.55 -20.81 -31.39
CA VAL A 13 1.12 -19.49 -30.95
C VAL A 13 2.25 -18.93 -30.09
N SER A 14 3.01 -18.01 -30.70
CA SER A 14 3.79 -17.03 -29.95
C SER A 14 2.82 -16.06 -29.28
N GLY A 15 3.17 -15.59 -28.09
CA GLY A 15 2.47 -14.48 -27.43
C GLY A 15 1.48 -14.93 -26.36
N ILE A 16 1.97 -15.50 -25.27
CA ILE A 16 1.39 -15.14 -23.97
C ILE A 16 1.97 -13.78 -23.60
N ASP A 17 1.38 -12.73 -24.16
CA ASP A 17 1.41 -11.41 -23.56
C ASP A 17 0.86 -11.55 -22.14
N PRO A 18 1.63 -11.31 -21.07
CA PRO A 18 0.98 -10.93 -19.84
C PRO A 18 0.37 -9.56 -20.10
N VAL A 19 -0.90 -9.56 -20.49
CA VAL A 19 -1.81 -8.47 -20.13
C VAL A 19 -1.83 -8.47 -18.60
N THR A 20 -0.83 -7.81 -18.01
CA THR A 20 -0.89 -7.35 -16.64
C THR A 20 -1.89 -6.21 -16.63
N THR A 21 -3.16 -6.58 -16.63
CA THR A 21 -4.22 -5.75 -16.07
C THR A 21 -3.93 -5.70 -14.57
N GLY A 22 -2.96 -4.86 -14.21
CA GLY A 22 -2.84 -4.34 -12.86
C GLY A 22 -4.08 -3.51 -12.64
N SER A 23 -5.19 -4.16 -12.27
CA SER A 23 -6.38 -3.51 -11.73
C SER A 23 -5.91 -2.72 -10.52
N ILE A 24 -5.56 -1.46 -10.75
CA ILE A 24 -5.44 -0.47 -9.71
C ILE A 24 -6.89 -0.28 -9.26
N VAL A 25 -7.29 -1.10 -8.28
CA VAL A 25 -8.45 -0.83 -7.44
C VAL A 25 -8.26 0.61 -7.01
N GLN A 26 -9.07 1.52 -7.54
CA GLN A 26 -9.00 2.94 -7.18
C GLN A 26 -9.07 2.99 -5.66
N PRO A 27 -7.97 3.35 -4.97
CA PRO A 27 -8.03 3.45 -3.53
C PRO A 27 -8.86 4.69 -3.25
N VAL A 28 -9.96 4.47 -2.53
CA VAL A 28 -10.71 5.43 -1.75
C VAL A 28 -9.86 6.68 -1.45
N ALA A 29 -10.34 7.83 -1.94
CA ALA A 29 -9.58 9.08 -1.99
C ALA A 29 -9.11 9.53 -0.60
N TYR A 30 -7.89 9.14 -0.24
CA TYR A 30 -7.08 9.84 0.74
C TYR A 30 -6.73 11.20 0.13
N THR A 31 -7.05 12.31 0.79
CA THR A 31 -7.01 13.62 0.12
C THR A 31 -5.67 14.32 0.21
N GLU A 32 -4.76 13.90 1.08
CA GLU A 32 -3.38 14.34 1.01
C GLU A 32 -2.64 13.59 -0.09
N ARG A 33 -2.80 14.10 -1.31
CA ARG A 33 -2.03 13.70 -2.50
C ARG A 33 -0.56 14.05 -2.39
N THR A 34 -0.25 15.09 -1.64
CA THR A 34 1.12 15.56 -1.45
C THR A 34 1.86 14.58 -0.54
N PRO A 35 3.03 14.08 -0.97
CA PRO A 35 3.88 13.30 -0.09
C PRO A 35 4.45 14.17 1.04
N PRO A 36 4.64 13.60 2.23
CA PRO A 36 5.42 14.20 3.30
C PRO A 36 6.82 14.57 2.84
N ALA A 37 7.40 15.62 3.42
CA ALA A 37 8.76 16.05 3.07
C ALA A 37 9.76 14.89 3.25
N GLY A 38 10.61 14.67 2.25
CA GLY A 38 11.58 13.57 2.24
C GLY A 38 11.03 12.21 1.76
N VAL A 39 9.73 12.10 1.48
CA VAL A 39 9.13 10.87 0.92
C VAL A 39 8.92 11.02 -0.59
N ALA A 40 9.35 10.02 -1.36
CA ALA A 40 9.12 10.00 -2.80
C ALA A 40 7.59 9.88 -3.11
N PRO A 41 7.05 10.64 -4.07
CA PRO A 41 5.63 10.60 -4.42
C PRO A 41 5.11 9.19 -4.75
N GLU A 42 5.89 8.40 -5.50
CA GLU A 42 5.53 7.04 -5.89
C GLU A 42 5.51 6.05 -4.71
N ASP A 43 6.45 6.18 -3.77
CA ASP A 43 6.49 5.38 -2.55
C ASP A 43 5.30 5.74 -1.65
N TRP A 44 4.95 7.03 -1.58
CA TRP A 44 3.78 7.52 -0.84
C TRP A 44 2.45 7.00 -1.40
N VAL A 45 2.34 6.85 -2.73
CA VAL A 45 1.15 6.23 -3.34
C VAL A 45 0.99 4.78 -2.88
N ALA A 46 2.07 3.99 -2.93
CA ALA A 46 2.05 2.59 -2.48
C ALA A 46 1.75 2.47 -0.97
N ALA A 47 2.43 3.26 -0.15
CA ALA A 47 2.22 3.28 1.30
C ALA A 47 0.78 3.65 1.68
N ARG A 48 0.17 4.65 1.01
CA ARG A 48 -1.22 5.04 1.30
C ARG A 48 -2.25 3.98 0.92
N GLN A 49 -1.97 3.16 -0.10
CA GLN A 49 -2.85 2.02 -0.42
C GLN A 49 -2.84 1.00 0.71
N ALA A 50 -1.66 0.66 1.24
CA ALA A 50 -1.53 -0.21 2.40
C ALA A 50 -2.17 0.42 3.65
N LEU A 51 -2.02 1.73 3.85
CA LEU A 51 -2.68 2.47 4.94
C LEU A 51 -4.20 2.37 4.86
N ALA A 52 -4.78 2.54 3.67
CA ALA A 52 -6.23 2.40 3.49
C ALA A 52 -6.72 1.01 3.88
N VAL A 53 -5.92 -0.04 3.64
CA VAL A 53 -6.24 -1.41 4.10
C VAL A 53 -6.10 -1.52 5.62
N ALA A 54 -5.00 -1.03 6.18
CA ALA A 54 -4.70 -1.08 7.62
C ALA A 54 -5.78 -0.39 8.47
N LEU A 55 -6.33 0.73 7.99
CA LEU A 55 -7.34 1.51 8.71
C LEU A 55 -8.78 0.95 8.59
N ARG A 56 -9.03 -0.10 7.79
CA ARG A 56 -10.37 -0.71 7.68
C ARG A 56 -10.76 -1.49 8.93
N ASP A 57 -9.78 -2.06 9.62
CA ASP A 57 -10.04 -2.84 10.81
C ASP A 57 -10.27 -1.92 12.02
N LYS A 58 -11.29 -2.26 12.82
CA LYS A 58 -11.72 -1.45 13.97
C LYS A 58 -10.88 -1.71 15.23
N GLN A 59 -10.14 -2.81 15.27
CA GLN A 59 -9.29 -3.19 16.39
C GLN A 59 -7.82 -2.91 16.06
N THR A 60 -6.88 -3.46 16.83
CA THR A 60 -5.44 -3.42 16.52
C THR A 60 -5.21 -4.16 15.20
N ALA A 61 -5.22 -3.43 14.08
CA ALA A 61 -5.14 -4.04 12.76
C ALA A 61 -3.72 -4.60 12.55
N PRO A 62 -3.58 -5.66 11.74
CA PRO A 62 -2.27 -6.17 11.36
C PRO A 62 -1.49 -5.11 10.60
N SER A 63 -0.16 -5.15 10.74
CA SER A 63 0.72 -4.34 9.89
C SER A 63 0.56 -4.80 8.44
N VAL A 64 0.33 -3.86 7.53
CA VAL A 64 0.11 -4.13 6.11
C VAL A 64 1.38 -3.80 5.33
N PRO A 65 1.97 -4.76 4.60
CA PRO A 65 3.16 -4.51 3.80
C PRO A 65 2.83 -3.65 2.57
N TRP A 66 3.81 -2.86 2.13
CA TRP A 66 3.78 -2.15 0.86
C TRP A 66 5.12 -2.30 0.14
N SER A 67 5.10 -2.20 -1.20
CA SER A 67 6.30 -2.22 -2.01
C SER A 67 6.15 -1.37 -3.26
N ASN A 68 7.27 -0.80 -3.69
CA ASN A 68 7.45 -0.12 -4.94
C ASN A 68 8.68 -0.70 -5.66
N PRO A 69 8.49 -1.68 -6.58
CA PRO A 69 9.60 -2.33 -7.26
C PRO A 69 10.38 -1.38 -8.18
N ALA A 70 9.74 -0.33 -8.71
CA ALA A 70 10.39 0.63 -9.60
C ALA A 70 11.50 1.43 -8.90
N ARG A 71 11.38 1.62 -7.58
CA ARG A 71 12.38 2.29 -6.73
C ARG A 71 13.17 1.35 -5.84
N GLN A 72 12.88 0.05 -5.89
CA GLN A 72 13.39 -0.92 -4.91
C GLN A 72 13.12 -0.45 -3.47
N ALA A 73 11.92 0.09 -3.25
CA ALA A 73 11.46 0.58 -1.95
C ALA A 73 10.36 -0.32 -1.40
N SER A 74 10.31 -0.48 -0.08
CA SER A 74 9.28 -1.28 0.59
C SER A 74 9.11 -0.87 2.05
N GLY A 75 8.12 -1.45 2.71
CA GLY A 75 7.97 -1.26 4.15
C GLY A 75 6.65 -1.80 4.66
N MET A 76 6.26 -1.32 5.83
CA MET A 76 5.05 -1.71 6.55
C MET A 76 4.27 -0.48 6.94
N VAL A 77 2.94 -0.62 6.95
CA VAL A 77 2.03 0.34 7.58
C VAL A 77 1.39 -0.31 8.79
N THR A 78 1.58 0.30 9.94
CA THR A 78 1.06 -0.18 11.22
C THR A 78 0.13 0.89 11.78
N PRO A 79 -1.17 0.62 11.96
CA PRO A 79 -2.03 1.51 12.71
C PRO A 79 -1.64 1.42 14.20
N ILE A 80 -1.40 2.58 14.81
CA ILE A 80 -0.95 2.66 16.20
C ILE A 80 -2.13 3.09 17.07
N GLY A 81 -2.34 2.35 18.16
CA GLY A 81 -3.42 2.63 19.11
C GLY A 81 -4.84 2.35 18.60
N GLN A 82 -5.80 2.77 19.42
CA GLN A 82 -7.23 2.69 19.15
C GLN A 82 -7.68 3.92 18.38
N SER A 83 -8.81 3.81 17.67
CA SER A 83 -9.43 4.97 17.04
C SER A 83 -9.99 5.93 18.10
N ARG A 84 -9.72 7.23 17.94
CA ARG A 84 -10.22 8.32 18.77
C ARG A 84 -11.36 9.05 18.07
N VAL A 85 -12.42 9.40 18.80
CA VAL A 85 -13.49 10.27 18.29
C VAL A 85 -13.06 11.73 18.51
N THR A 86 -13.08 12.51 17.45
CA THR A 86 -12.72 13.93 17.41
C THR A 86 -13.86 14.74 16.78
N GLN A 87 -13.73 16.06 16.71
CA GLN A 87 -14.70 16.92 16.03
C GLN A 87 -14.79 16.62 14.53
N ASP A 88 -13.69 16.20 13.92
CA ASP A 88 -13.57 15.88 12.49
C ASP A 88 -13.95 14.42 12.15
N GLY A 89 -14.36 13.64 13.15
CA GLY A 89 -14.78 12.25 13.01
C GLY A 89 -13.91 11.26 13.79
N THR A 90 -13.87 10.02 13.32
CA THR A 90 -13.06 8.97 13.94
C THR A 90 -11.64 9.00 13.37
N CYS A 91 -10.66 9.42 14.18
CA CYS A 91 -9.26 9.47 13.78
C CYS A 91 -8.45 8.31 14.35
N ARG A 92 -7.37 7.96 13.67
CA ARG A 92 -6.47 6.90 14.08
C ARG A 92 -5.06 7.23 13.64
N ASP A 93 -4.14 7.04 14.57
CA ASP A 93 -2.73 7.27 14.32
C ASP A 93 -2.13 6.06 13.57
N PHE A 94 -1.10 6.31 12.78
CA PHE A 94 -0.40 5.27 12.04
C PHE A 94 1.09 5.55 11.97
N MET A 95 1.85 4.48 11.71
CA MET A 95 3.27 4.52 11.46
C MET A 95 3.57 3.78 10.15
N VAL A 96 4.49 4.31 9.36
CA VAL A 96 4.95 3.73 8.10
C VAL A 96 6.47 3.60 8.16
N SER A 97 6.99 2.44 7.80
CA SER A 97 8.42 2.28 7.51
C SER A 97 8.69 2.42 6.01
N PHE A 98 9.83 3.02 5.68
CA PHE A 98 10.39 3.16 4.34
C PHE A 98 11.78 2.55 4.32
N ILE A 99 11.92 1.43 3.61
CA ILE A 99 13.15 0.71 3.36
C ILE A 99 13.54 0.98 1.91
N HIS A 100 14.74 1.49 1.69
CA HIS A 100 15.24 1.86 0.37
C HIS A 100 16.40 0.95 -0.06
N GLY A 101 16.46 0.60 -1.34
CA GLY A 101 17.58 -0.16 -1.91
C GLY A 101 17.72 -1.60 -1.39
N GLY A 102 16.69 -2.14 -0.74
CA GLY A 102 16.72 -3.47 -0.13
C GLY A 102 17.50 -3.55 1.19
N ASP A 103 17.96 -2.42 1.73
CA ASP A 103 18.70 -2.36 3.00
C ASP A 103 17.73 -2.38 4.18
N SER A 104 17.29 -3.58 4.58
CA SER A 104 16.31 -3.77 5.66
C SER A 104 16.80 -3.30 7.04
N GLU A 105 18.10 -3.01 7.18
CA GLU A 105 18.69 -2.52 8.43
C GLU A 105 18.43 -1.02 8.65
N LYS A 106 18.13 -0.27 7.58
CA LYS A 106 17.87 1.17 7.63
C LYS A 106 16.48 1.50 7.10
N ALA A 107 15.49 1.41 7.96
CA ALA A 107 14.18 2.00 7.71
C ALA A 107 14.14 3.47 8.16
N ASP A 108 13.65 4.34 7.28
CA ASP A 108 13.12 5.64 7.69
C ASP A 108 11.68 5.46 8.16
N TRP A 109 11.30 6.21 9.18
CA TRP A 109 9.99 6.06 9.81
C TRP A 109 9.17 7.31 9.59
N LEU A 110 7.89 7.12 9.34
CA LEU A 110 6.92 8.19 9.24
C LEU A 110 5.81 7.91 10.24
N GLN A 111 5.42 8.93 10.97
CA GLN A 111 4.25 8.87 11.85
C GLN A 111 3.25 9.93 11.41
N GLY A 112 1.97 9.59 11.49
CA GLY A 112 0.90 10.48 11.13
C GLY A 112 -0.42 10.08 11.76
N SER A 113 -1.45 10.88 11.48
CA SER A 113 -2.82 10.60 11.88
C SER A 113 -3.75 10.68 10.68
N ALA A 114 -4.75 9.81 10.66
CA ALA A 114 -5.75 9.76 9.61
C ALA A 114 -7.15 9.80 10.21
N CYS A 115 -8.01 10.65 9.68
CA CYS A 115 -9.38 10.83 10.11
C CYS A 115 -10.37 10.26 9.10
N ARG A 116 -11.38 9.56 9.61
CA ARG A 116 -12.48 9.01 8.83
C ARG A 116 -13.53 10.09 8.60
N THR A 117 -13.68 10.47 7.34
CA THR A 117 -14.67 11.43 6.87
C THR A 117 -16.10 10.95 7.08
N ALA A 118 -17.05 11.89 7.01
CA ALA A 118 -18.49 11.60 6.96
C ALA A 118 -18.88 10.64 5.81
N ARG A 119 -18.11 10.61 4.71
CA ARG A 119 -18.31 9.68 3.58
C ARG A 119 -17.72 8.28 3.82
N GLY A 120 -17.13 8.05 4.99
CA GLY A 120 -16.55 6.77 5.39
C GLY A 120 -15.14 6.50 4.84
N THR A 121 -14.55 7.45 4.11
CA THR A 121 -13.18 7.41 3.60
C THR A 121 -12.18 7.94 4.63
N TRP A 122 -11.00 7.35 4.70
CA TRP A 122 -9.89 7.84 5.53
C TRP A 122 -9.08 8.90 4.79
N GLN A 123 -8.82 10.02 5.44
CA GLN A 123 -7.93 11.08 4.98
C GLN A 123 -6.76 11.17 5.95
N VAL A 124 -5.54 11.26 5.43
CA VAL A 124 -4.38 11.65 6.26
C VAL A 124 -4.52 13.13 6.57
N ASP A 125 -4.38 13.50 7.83
CA ASP A 125 -4.47 14.89 8.31
C ASP A 125 -3.06 15.48 8.53
N GLU A 126 -2.18 14.67 9.11
CA GLU A 126 -0.77 14.98 9.28
C GLU A 126 0.08 13.73 9.05
N ALA A 127 1.25 13.92 8.46
CA ALA A 127 2.25 12.89 8.27
C ALA A 127 3.64 13.51 8.25
N ARG A 128 4.53 13.03 9.13
CA ARG A 128 5.90 13.53 9.25
C ARG A 128 6.91 12.41 9.31
N LEU A 129 8.03 12.58 8.61
CA LEU A 129 9.17 11.72 8.77
C LEU A 129 9.77 11.94 10.18
N LEU A 130 10.14 10.85 10.84
CA LEU A 130 10.82 10.86 12.12
C LEU A 130 12.32 10.97 11.86
N GLU A 131 12.96 11.98 12.46
CA GLU A 131 14.41 12.11 12.44
C GLU A 131 15.04 10.97 13.26
N ARG A 132 16.04 10.30 12.68
CA ARG A 132 16.89 9.37 13.45
C ARG A 132 17.87 10.20 14.29
N SER A 133 17.72 10.14 15.61
CA SER A 133 18.67 10.70 16.59
C SER A 133 19.98 9.93 16.62
#